data_AF-A0A0F9FL97-F1
#
_entry.id   AF-A0A0F9FL97-F1
#
_cell.length_a   1.000
_cell.length_b   1.000
_cell.length_c   1.000
_cell.angle_alpha   90.00
_cell.angle_beta   90.00
_cell.angle_gamma   90.00
#
_symmetry.space_group_name_H-M   'P 1'
#
loop_
_entity.id
_entity.type
_entity.pdbx_description
1 polymer ?
#
loop_
_entity_poly.entity_id
_entity_poly.type
_entity_poly.pdbx_seq_one_letter_code
_entity_poly.pdbx_strand_id
1 'polypeptide(L)'
;MSTSKKIIAMLKENTGKHFLDSGGNNNRGWQKNQVRTFKNEKSCNLEISTYNDTLEVDITFNIYHYLNAFLELNLATRYLNTRFKKFCNLDNDASYLALMEGFCKENLKVEFNTINTYNYDNLLSQVIQYVHFNWDNKEFIILQVHNGCDVRGGYTVPCVFEITNLDYFRLAQTDASLCCVGSKIAETGGIDFKTSELTPVKKQRLACKNNWSSDDTYHWYYQGCSSDEKPLKNYVYAKDGKLYCKDCQGEILASVMDSV
;
A
#
# COMPACT_ATOMS: atom_id res chain seq x y z
N MET A 1 2.52 13.17 20.76
CA MET A 1 3.23 12.70 19.54
C MET A 1 2.21 12.62 18.42
N SER A 2 2.57 13.02 17.18
CA SER A 2 1.69 12.90 16.01
C SER A 2 1.74 11.47 15.42
N THR A 3 0.74 11.09 14.62
CA THR A 3 0.67 9.80 13.93
C THR A 3 1.96 9.51 13.15
N SER A 4 2.38 10.42 12.27
CA SER A 4 3.59 10.23 11.45
C SER A 4 4.86 10.03 12.27
N LYS A 5 4.98 10.72 13.42
CA LYS A 5 6.14 10.55 14.32
C LYS A 5 6.12 9.17 14.98
N LYS A 6 4.95 8.67 15.37
CA LYS A 6 4.82 7.31 15.91
C LYS A 6 5.13 6.25 14.86
N ILE A 7 4.60 6.40 13.65
CA ILE A 7 4.86 5.47 12.54
C ILE A 7 6.37 5.42 12.24
N ILE A 8 7.05 6.56 12.09
CA ILE A 8 8.51 6.58 11.89
C ILE A 8 9.24 5.89 13.04
N ALA A 9 8.82 6.13 14.28
CA ALA A 9 9.43 5.49 15.44
C ALA A 9 9.29 3.97 15.39
N MET A 10 8.11 3.44 15.01
CA MET A 10 7.92 2.01 14.80
C MET A 10 8.80 1.48 13.67
N LEU A 11 8.80 2.14 12.50
CA LEU A 11 9.60 1.71 11.35
C LEU A 11 11.12 1.68 11.64
N LYS A 12 11.60 2.54 12.55
CA LYS A 12 13.02 2.58 12.95
C LYS A 12 13.33 1.80 14.23
N GLU A 13 12.34 1.16 14.85
CA GLU A 13 12.52 0.45 16.11
C GLU A 13 13.45 -0.76 15.92
N ASN A 14 14.52 -0.83 16.72
CA ASN A 14 15.42 -1.96 16.72
C ASN A 14 14.73 -3.16 17.40
N THR A 15 14.36 -4.16 16.59
CA THR A 15 13.70 -5.39 17.05
C THR A 15 14.68 -6.54 17.32
N GLY A 16 15.98 -6.22 17.42
CA GLY A 16 17.02 -7.17 17.76
C GLY A 16 17.48 -8.04 16.59
N LYS A 17 18.14 -9.16 16.93
CA LYS A 17 18.59 -10.21 16.03
C LYS A 17 18.16 -11.55 16.60
N HIS A 18 17.50 -12.39 15.81
CA HIS A 18 17.20 -13.76 16.20
C HIS A 18 18.29 -14.71 15.67
N PHE A 19 18.56 -15.84 16.33
CA PHE A 19 19.62 -16.74 15.88
C PHE A 19 19.29 -17.44 14.55
N LEU A 20 17.99 -17.69 14.30
CA LEU A 20 17.48 -18.23 13.03
C LEU A 20 17.30 -17.17 11.94
N ASP A 21 17.74 -15.94 12.20
CA ASP A 21 17.50 -14.81 11.31
C ASP A 21 18.51 -14.86 10.16
N SER A 22 18.02 -15.15 8.95
CA SER A 22 18.84 -15.27 7.72
C SER A 22 19.45 -13.95 7.25
N GLY A 23 19.18 -12.84 7.94
CA GLY A 23 19.58 -11.49 7.55
C GLY A 23 21.05 -11.11 7.73
N GLY A 24 21.92 -12.07 8.09
CA GLY A 24 23.34 -11.81 8.31
C GLY A 24 23.61 -10.61 9.22
N ASN A 25 24.57 -9.75 8.87
CA ASN A 25 24.94 -8.61 9.70
C ASN A 25 23.98 -7.41 9.59
N ASN A 26 23.44 -7.10 8.40
CA ASN A 26 22.83 -5.80 8.08
C ASN A 26 21.51 -5.84 7.28
N ASN A 27 20.85 -7.00 7.13
CA ASN A 27 19.71 -7.12 6.20
C ASN A 27 18.31 -6.92 6.83
N ARG A 28 18.22 -6.55 8.12
CA ARG A 28 16.94 -6.41 8.83
C ARG A 28 16.22 -5.11 8.47
N GLY A 29 14.89 -5.13 8.52
CA GLY A 29 14.04 -3.97 8.27
C GLY A 29 14.47 -2.74 9.07
N TRP A 30 14.69 -2.88 10.38
CA TRP A 30 15.09 -1.74 11.23
C TRP A 30 16.47 -1.18 10.86
N GLN A 31 17.40 -2.02 10.40
CA GLN A 31 18.76 -1.60 10.01
C GLN A 31 18.71 -0.76 8.74
N LYS A 32 17.97 -1.23 7.74
CA LYS A 32 17.70 -0.50 6.49
C LYS A 32 16.99 0.82 6.76
N ASN A 33 16.04 0.81 7.70
CA ASN A 33 15.20 1.96 8.02
C ASN A 33 15.94 3.09 8.76
N GLN A 34 17.11 2.85 9.36
CA GLN A 34 17.84 3.89 10.10
C GLN A 34 18.21 5.10 9.21
N VAL A 35 18.69 4.83 8.00
CA VAL A 35 19.18 5.86 7.07
C VAL A 35 18.08 6.45 6.18
N ARG A 36 16.86 5.90 6.25
CA ARG A 36 15.73 6.33 5.42
C ARG A 36 15.11 7.63 5.90
N THR A 37 14.67 8.44 4.93
CA THR A 37 13.88 9.66 5.15
C THR A 37 12.51 9.47 4.52
N PHE A 38 11.69 8.62 5.16
CA PHE A 38 10.39 8.17 4.64
C PHE A 38 9.49 9.27 4.10
N LYS A 39 9.45 10.43 4.75
CA LYS A 39 8.65 11.59 4.31
C LYS A 39 8.97 12.08 2.90
N ASN A 40 10.22 11.92 2.48
CA ASN A 40 10.72 12.40 1.19
C ASN A 40 10.71 11.29 0.12
N GLU A 41 10.40 10.06 0.51
CA GLU A 41 10.27 8.94 -0.42
C GLU A 41 8.94 9.02 -1.17
N LYS A 42 8.85 8.40 -2.35
CA LYS A 42 7.59 8.31 -3.09
C LYS A 42 6.63 7.35 -2.39
N SER A 43 5.32 7.61 -2.51
CA SER A 43 4.27 6.67 -2.05
C SER A 43 4.27 5.40 -2.88
N CYS A 44 4.39 5.53 -4.20
CA CYS A 44 4.42 4.45 -5.16
C CYS A 44 5.82 4.28 -5.78
N ASN A 45 6.33 3.07 -5.75
CA ASN A 45 7.51 2.65 -6.51
C ASN A 45 7.10 1.70 -7.63
N LEU A 46 7.71 1.86 -8.80
CA LEU A 46 7.51 1.03 -9.98
C LEU A 46 8.83 0.35 -10.31
N GLU A 47 8.84 -0.98 -10.29
CA GLU A 47 9.95 -1.80 -10.76
C GLU A 47 9.53 -2.50 -12.04
N ILE A 48 10.47 -2.54 -12.98
CA ILE A 48 10.24 -3.10 -14.31
C ILE A 48 11.31 -4.15 -14.54
N SER A 49 10.87 -5.37 -14.81
CA SER A 49 11.73 -6.51 -15.07
C SER A 49 11.28 -7.22 -16.35
N THR A 50 12.07 -8.19 -16.78
CA THR A 50 11.71 -9.04 -17.92
C THR A 50 12.04 -10.47 -17.57
N TYR A 51 11.04 -11.33 -17.60
CA TYR A 51 11.16 -12.76 -17.33
C TYR A 51 10.61 -13.53 -18.53
N ASN A 52 11.44 -14.41 -19.11
CA ASN A 52 11.09 -15.17 -20.33
C ASN A 52 10.48 -14.30 -21.45
N ASP A 53 11.15 -13.19 -21.79
CA ASP A 53 10.72 -12.20 -22.78
C ASP A 53 9.37 -11.52 -22.50
N THR A 54 8.82 -11.71 -21.29
CA THR A 54 7.59 -11.07 -20.83
C THR A 54 7.94 -9.90 -19.92
N LEU A 55 7.38 -8.73 -20.23
CA LEU A 55 7.47 -7.54 -19.38
C LEU A 55 6.71 -7.80 -18.07
N GLU A 56 7.42 -7.67 -16.96
CA GLU A 56 6.86 -7.72 -15.61
C GLU A 56 6.92 -6.34 -14.97
N VAL A 57 5.87 -6.02 -14.23
CA VAL A 57 5.65 -4.71 -13.62
C VAL A 57 5.26 -4.94 -12.17
N ASP A 58 6.16 -4.58 -11.27
CA ASP A 58 5.96 -4.68 -9.83
C ASP A 58 5.72 -3.28 -9.25
N ILE A 59 4.65 -3.15 -8.47
CA ILE A 59 4.32 -1.90 -7.78
C ILE A 59 4.44 -2.12 -6.28
N THR A 60 5.12 -1.18 -5.63
CA THR A 60 5.26 -1.19 -4.18
C THR A 60 4.66 0.09 -3.58
N PHE A 61 3.72 -0.07 -2.66
CA PHE A 61 3.24 0.98 -1.77
C PHE A 61 4.19 1.11 -0.56
N ASN A 62 4.85 2.26 -0.45
CA ASN A 62 5.65 2.61 0.69
C ASN A 62 4.85 2.56 2.00
N ILE A 63 5.31 1.75 2.95
CA ILE A 63 4.61 1.45 4.20
C ILE A 63 4.37 2.70 5.04
N TYR A 64 5.29 3.68 5.01
CA TYR A 64 5.09 4.92 5.75
C TYR A 64 3.91 5.72 5.19
N HIS A 65 3.80 5.84 3.87
CA HIS A 65 2.73 6.60 3.22
C HIS A 65 1.39 5.90 3.40
N TYR A 66 1.34 4.57 3.22
CA TYR A 66 0.16 3.77 3.51
C TYR A 66 -0.34 3.95 4.95
N LEU A 67 0.53 3.77 5.95
CA LEU A 67 0.11 3.88 7.35
C LEU A 67 -0.32 5.32 7.70
N ASN A 68 0.28 6.36 7.11
CA ASN A 68 -0.15 7.74 7.36
C ASN A 68 -1.47 8.10 6.68
N ALA A 69 -1.78 7.47 5.54
CA ALA A 69 -3.02 7.70 4.82
C ALA A 69 -4.26 7.21 5.61
N PHE A 70 -4.10 6.10 6.35
CA PHE A 70 -5.24 5.38 6.90
C PHE A 70 -5.30 5.30 8.42
N LEU A 71 -4.24 5.68 9.13
CA LEU A 71 -4.18 5.57 10.59
C LEU A 71 -4.10 6.91 11.28
N GLU A 72 -4.78 7.01 12.41
CA GLU A 72 -4.78 8.21 13.24
C GLU A 72 -4.45 7.91 14.71
N LEU A 73 -3.70 8.81 15.34
CA LEU A 73 -3.56 8.91 16.80
C LEU A 73 -4.39 10.06 17.36
N ASN A 74 -5.46 9.72 18.06
CA ASN A 74 -6.34 10.65 18.76
C ASN A 74 -6.47 10.31 20.27
N LEU A 75 -7.43 10.93 20.97
CA LEU A 75 -7.63 10.71 22.40
C LEU A 75 -8.02 9.25 22.74
N ALA A 76 -8.90 8.63 21.95
CA ALA A 76 -9.32 7.24 22.14
C ALA A 76 -8.14 6.28 21.99
N THR A 77 -7.33 6.44 20.93
CA THR A 77 -6.13 5.61 20.75
C THR A 77 -5.12 5.79 21.87
N ARG A 78 -4.94 6.99 22.43
CA ARG A 78 -4.02 7.21 23.57
C ARG A 78 -4.52 6.49 24.83
N TYR A 79 -5.83 6.52 25.06
CA TYR A 79 -6.47 5.77 26.14
C TYR A 79 -6.26 4.26 25.95
N LEU A 80 -6.54 3.73 24.76
CA LEU A 80 -6.37 2.32 24.43
C LEU A 80 -4.90 1.88 24.51
N ASN A 81 -3.95 2.65 23.97
CA ASN A 81 -2.52 2.37 24.11
C ASN A 81 -2.07 2.30 25.57
N THR A 82 -2.61 3.18 26.43
CA THR A 82 -2.29 3.17 27.87
C THR A 82 -2.83 1.92 28.56
N ARG A 83 -4.07 1.50 28.25
CA ARG A 83 -4.65 0.26 28.76
C ARG A 83 -3.91 -0.97 28.23
N PHE A 84 -3.61 -1.00 26.95
CA PHE A 84 -2.89 -2.08 26.30
C PHE A 84 -1.50 -2.28 26.93
N LYS A 85 -0.75 -1.20 27.14
CA LYS A 85 0.56 -1.28 27.83
C LYS A 85 0.45 -1.85 29.24
N LYS A 86 -0.60 -1.49 30.00
CA LYS A 86 -0.85 -2.08 31.33
C LYS A 86 -1.18 -3.56 31.24
N PHE A 87 -1.96 -3.97 30.23
CA PHE A 87 -2.29 -5.36 29.96
C PHE A 87 -1.04 -6.18 29.62
N CYS A 88 -0.15 -5.68 28.76
CA CYS A 88 1.12 -6.36 28.44
C CYS A 88 1.99 -6.61 29.67
N ASN A 89 1.95 -5.73 30.68
CA ASN A 89 2.76 -5.91 31.90
C ASN A 89 2.20 -7.01 32.84
N LEU A 90 1.04 -7.58 32.56
CA LEU A 90 0.46 -8.69 33.34
C LEU A 90 1.11 -10.03 33.00
N ASP A 91 1.63 -10.16 31.77
CA ASP A 91 2.30 -11.36 31.28
C ASP A 91 3.45 -10.96 30.35
N ASN A 92 4.68 -11.05 30.88
CA ASN A 92 5.87 -10.68 30.14
C ASN A 92 6.42 -11.82 29.27
N ASP A 93 5.90 -13.04 29.42
CA ASP A 93 6.36 -14.23 28.70
C ASP A 93 5.51 -14.49 27.44
N ALA A 94 4.30 -13.93 27.39
CA ALA A 94 3.44 -13.98 26.22
C ALA A 94 4.02 -13.21 25.01
N SER A 95 3.81 -13.75 23.81
CA SER A 95 4.13 -13.03 22.58
C SER A 95 3.23 -11.80 22.43
N TYR A 96 3.72 -10.77 21.76
CA TYR A 96 2.92 -9.58 21.53
C TYR A 96 1.62 -9.86 20.79
N LEU A 97 1.61 -10.81 19.84
CA LEU A 97 0.38 -11.20 19.16
C LEU A 97 -0.65 -11.77 20.14
N ALA A 98 -0.24 -12.69 21.02
CA ALA A 98 -1.12 -13.25 22.04
C ALA A 98 -1.66 -12.15 22.97
N LEU A 99 -0.82 -11.17 23.32
CA LEU A 99 -1.24 -10.02 24.12
C LEU A 99 -2.23 -9.11 23.38
N MET A 100 -2.07 -8.91 22.06
CA MET A 100 -2.99 -8.12 21.24
C MET A 100 -4.38 -8.78 21.19
N GLU A 101 -4.43 -10.08 20.92
CA GLU A 101 -5.67 -10.87 20.88
C GLU A 101 -6.32 -10.94 22.27
N GLY A 102 -5.52 -11.21 23.31
CA GLY A 102 -5.95 -11.22 24.70
C GLY A 102 -6.52 -9.88 25.15
N PHE A 103 -5.95 -8.76 24.72
CA PHE A 103 -6.47 -7.43 25.04
C PHE A 103 -7.88 -7.22 24.49
N CYS A 104 -8.12 -7.58 23.23
CA CYS A 104 -9.46 -7.51 22.63
C CYS A 104 -10.45 -8.45 23.35
N LYS A 105 -10.04 -9.70 23.61
CA LYS A 105 -10.88 -10.73 24.22
C LYS A 105 -11.22 -10.46 25.68
N GLU A 106 -10.22 -10.18 26.51
CA GLU A 106 -10.35 -10.16 27.97
C GLU A 106 -10.56 -8.73 28.50
N ASN A 107 -9.85 -7.75 27.93
CA ASN A 107 -9.87 -6.39 28.44
C ASN A 107 -10.99 -5.53 27.83
N LEU A 108 -11.24 -5.67 26.53
CA LEU A 108 -12.28 -4.95 25.81
C LEU A 108 -13.57 -5.76 25.63
N LYS A 109 -13.48 -7.10 25.61
CA LYS A 109 -14.59 -8.03 25.36
C LYS A 109 -15.29 -7.75 24.02
N VAL A 110 -14.48 -7.58 22.98
CA VAL A 110 -14.93 -7.33 21.60
C VAL A 110 -14.44 -8.43 20.67
N GLU A 111 -15.20 -8.68 19.61
CA GLU A 111 -14.75 -9.51 18.49
C GLU A 111 -13.58 -8.83 17.77
N PHE A 112 -12.68 -9.63 17.23
CA PHE A 112 -11.49 -9.15 16.54
C PHE A 112 -11.07 -10.09 15.41
N ASN A 113 -10.30 -9.56 14.47
CA ASN A 113 -9.68 -10.31 13.39
C ASN A 113 -8.17 -10.11 13.42
N THR A 114 -7.41 -11.20 13.29
CA THR A 114 -5.95 -11.16 13.20
C THR A 114 -5.52 -11.26 11.74
N ILE A 115 -4.72 -10.31 11.29
CA ILE A 115 -4.20 -10.23 9.91
C ILE A 115 -2.68 -10.18 9.95
N ASN A 116 -2.03 -10.91 9.04
CA ASN A 116 -0.61 -10.79 8.73
C ASN A 116 -0.46 -10.65 7.22
N THR A 117 0.10 -9.53 6.75
CA THR A 117 0.23 -9.27 5.31
C THR A 117 1.20 -10.23 4.62
N TYR A 118 2.03 -10.95 5.38
CA TYR A 118 2.83 -12.04 4.82
C TYR A 118 2.00 -13.19 4.24
N ASN A 119 0.76 -13.39 4.72
CA ASN A 119 -0.05 -14.55 4.36
C ASN A 119 -0.78 -14.41 3.01
N TYR A 120 -0.65 -13.27 2.33
CA TYR A 120 -1.27 -13.01 1.03
C TYR A 120 -0.46 -11.98 0.23
N ASP A 121 -0.66 -11.97 -1.08
CA ASP A 121 -0.01 -11.01 -1.97
C ASP A 121 -0.53 -9.60 -1.71
N ASN A 122 0.38 -8.64 -1.58
CA ASN A 122 0.08 -7.24 -1.29
C ASN A 122 1.22 -6.32 -1.76
N LEU A 123 0.94 -5.02 -1.82
CA LEU A 123 1.85 -4.01 -2.34
C LEU A 123 2.79 -3.42 -1.30
N LEU A 124 2.65 -3.76 -0.02
CA LEU A 124 3.32 -3.01 1.04
C LEU A 124 4.82 -3.29 1.03
N SER A 125 5.63 -2.22 1.09
CA SER A 125 7.10 -2.33 1.13
C SER A 125 7.67 -3.06 2.36
N GLN A 126 6.83 -3.31 3.38
CA GLN A 126 7.19 -4.06 4.59
C GLN A 126 5.96 -4.80 5.13
N VAL A 127 6.20 -5.97 5.71
CA VAL A 127 5.14 -6.79 6.33
C VAL A 127 4.61 -6.10 7.59
N ILE A 128 3.29 -6.17 7.78
CA ILE A 128 2.61 -5.77 9.02
C ILE A 128 1.75 -6.91 9.56
N GLN A 129 1.64 -6.96 10.88
CA GLN A 129 0.72 -7.84 11.59
C GLN A 129 -0.15 -6.99 12.51
N TYR A 130 -1.45 -7.22 12.48
CA TYR A 130 -2.38 -6.45 13.27
C TYR A 130 -3.61 -7.23 13.72
N VAL A 131 -4.19 -6.78 14.84
CA VAL A 131 -5.50 -7.19 15.33
C VAL A 131 -6.47 -6.04 15.09
N HIS A 132 -7.46 -6.26 14.23
CA HIS A 132 -8.54 -5.33 13.91
C HIS A 132 -9.76 -5.59 14.80
N PHE A 133 -10.35 -4.55 15.36
CA PHE A 133 -11.55 -4.64 16.20
C PHE A 133 -12.38 -3.35 16.10
N ASN A 134 -13.69 -3.47 16.35
CA ASN A 134 -14.58 -2.33 16.52
C ASN A 134 -14.72 -2.01 18.01
N TRP A 135 -14.64 -0.74 18.37
CA TRP A 135 -14.89 -0.27 19.73
C TRP A 135 -15.53 1.12 19.67
N ASP A 136 -16.63 1.33 20.40
CA ASP A 136 -17.36 2.60 20.41
C ASP A 136 -17.75 3.11 18.99
N ASN A 137 -18.25 2.20 18.15
CA ASN A 137 -18.65 2.45 16.76
C ASN A 137 -17.52 3.00 15.86
N LYS A 138 -16.26 2.74 16.21
CA LYS A 138 -15.07 3.13 15.46
C LYS A 138 -14.18 1.93 15.22
N GLU A 139 -13.41 1.99 14.15
CA GLU A 139 -12.52 0.92 13.71
C GLU A 139 -11.11 1.16 14.25
N PHE A 140 -10.55 0.16 14.93
CA PHE A 140 -9.21 0.24 15.51
C PHE A 140 -8.36 -0.94 15.08
N ILE A 141 -7.05 -0.71 15.03
CA ILE A 141 -6.05 -1.78 14.96
C ILE A 141 -5.08 -1.69 16.11
N ILE A 142 -4.62 -2.84 16.60
CA ILE A 142 -3.34 -2.95 17.29
C ILE A 142 -2.33 -3.41 16.23
N LEU A 143 -1.31 -2.61 15.95
CA LEU A 143 -0.40 -2.80 14.82
C LEU A 143 1.02 -3.11 15.29
N GLN A 144 1.66 -4.06 14.63
CA GLN A 144 3.11 -4.29 14.64
C GLN A 144 3.66 -4.29 13.22
N VAL A 145 4.89 -3.77 13.05
CA VAL A 145 5.61 -3.82 11.76
C VAL A 145 6.71 -4.86 11.85
N HIS A 146 6.91 -5.65 10.80
CA HIS A 146 8.03 -6.57 10.70
C HIS A 146 9.32 -5.80 10.38
N ASN A 147 10.19 -5.70 11.37
CA ASN A 147 11.49 -5.03 11.27
C ASN A 147 12.67 -6.01 11.30
N GLY A 148 12.40 -7.31 11.39
CA GLY A 148 13.40 -8.39 11.38
C GLY A 148 13.89 -8.74 9.98
N CYS A 149 14.47 -9.93 9.81
CA CYS A 149 14.70 -10.54 8.50
C CYS A 149 13.90 -11.84 8.32
N ASP A 150 13.57 -12.55 9.40
CA ASP A 150 12.64 -13.68 9.42
C ASP A 150 11.26 -13.28 9.95
N VAL A 151 10.18 -13.57 9.20
CA VAL A 151 8.81 -13.18 9.53
C VAL A 151 8.25 -13.82 10.80
N ARG A 152 8.90 -14.85 11.34
CA ARG A 152 8.47 -15.49 12.59
C ARG A 152 8.88 -14.69 13.83
N GLY A 153 9.64 -13.61 13.67
CA GLY A 153 10.06 -12.72 14.75
C GLY A 153 10.42 -11.32 14.26
N GLY A 154 10.95 -10.49 15.16
CA GLY A 154 11.42 -9.14 14.79
C GLY A 154 10.32 -8.12 14.52
N TYR A 155 9.13 -8.32 15.06
CA TYR A 155 8.05 -7.34 15.06
C TYR A 155 8.26 -6.24 16.10
N THR A 156 7.84 -5.02 15.78
CA THR A 156 7.89 -3.88 16.71
C THR A 156 6.96 -4.06 17.91
N VAL A 157 7.19 -3.32 18.99
CA VAL A 157 6.20 -3.16 20.06
C VAL A 157 4.87 -2.68 19.48
N PRO A 158 3.73 -3.34 19.78
CA PRO A 158 2.46 -2.97 19.18
C PRO A 158 1.97 -1.58 19.59
N CYS A 159 1.19 -0.95 18.71
CA CYS A 159 0.54 0.31 18.98
C CYS A 159 -0.89 0.33 18.45
N VAL A 160 -1.81 0.88 19.25
CA VAL A 160 -3.20 1.05 18.85
C VAL A 160 -3.37 2.32 17.99
N PHE A 161 -4.05 2.19 16.85
CA PHE A 161 -4.45 3.28 15.97
C PHE A 161 -5.95 3.18 15.64
N GLU A 162 -6.58 4.32 15.34
CA GLU A 162 -7.89 4.37 14.71
C GLU A 162 -7.69 4.27 13.19
N ILE A 163 -8.53 3.51 12.50
CA ILE A 163 -8.56 3.43 11.04
C ILE A 163 -9.55 4.49 10.55
N THR A 164 -9.10 5.37 9.65
CA THR A 164 -9.94 6.46 9.13
C THR A 164 -11.02 5.97 8.17
N ASN A 165 -10.72 4.94 7.37
CA ASN A 165 -11.65 4.26 6.48
C ASN A 165 -11.24 2.79 6.32
N LEU A 166 -12.05 1.85 6.82
CA LEU A 166 -11.73 0.42 6.83
C LEU A 166 -11.66 -0.19 5.44
N ASP A 167 -12.58 0.20 4.55
CA ASP A 167 -12.64 -0.37 3.20
C ASP A 167 -11.41 0.06 2.40
N TYR A 168 -11.06 1.35 2.45
CA TYR A 168 -9.87 1.86 1.75
C TYR A 168 -8.57 1.37 2.40
N PHE A 169 -8.53 1.20 3.72
CA PHE A 169 -7.38 0.57 4.38
C PHE A 169 -7.14 -0.86 3.88
N ARG A 170 -8.19 -1.61 3.55
CA ARG A 170 -8.05 -2.98 3.02
C ARG A 170 -7.71 -2.98 1.52
N LEU A 171 -8.48 -2.24 0.72
CA LEU A 171 -8.29 -2.16 -0.73
C LEU A 171 -6.91 -1.62 -1.11
N ALA A 172 -6.43 -0.58 -0.42
CA ALA A 172 -5.14 0.03 -0.72
C ALA A 172 -3.93 -0.90 -0.52
N GLN A 173 -4.10 -2.07 0.13
CA GLN A 173 -3.04 -3.06 0.24
C GLN A 173 -2.78 -3.81 -1.07
N THR A 174 -3.71 -3.80 -2.01
CA THR A 174 -3.64 -4.58 -3.25
C THR A 174 -3.98 -3.76 -4.51
N ASP A 175 -4.69 -2.63 -4.35
CA ASP A 175 -5.08 -1.76 -5.47
C ASP A 175 -3.93 -0.91 -6.00
N ALA A 176 -3.61 -1.14 -7.27
CA ALA A 176 -2.68 -0.34 -8.05
C ALA A 176 -3.27 0.09 -9.40
N SER A 177 -2.70 1.15 -9.97
CA SER A 177 -3.10 1.68 -11.27
C SER A 177 -1.90 2.16 -12.08
N LEU A 178 -2.03 2.03 -13.41
CA LEU A 178 -1.08 2.55 -14.40
C LEU A 178 -1.84 3.47 -15.34
N CYS A 179 -1.44 4.74 -15.42
CA CYS A 179 -2.10 5.75 -16.24
C CYS A 179 -1.14 6.33 -17.27
N CYS A 180 -1.52 6.30 -18.55
CA CYS A 180 -0.76 6.97 -19.59
C CYS A 180 -1.00 8.49 -19.55
N VAL A 181 0.06 9.28 -19.37
CA VAL A 181 0.00 10.76 -19.38
C VAL A 181 0.32 11.38 -20.75
N GLY A 182 0.48 10.53 -21.77
CA GLY A 182 0.68 10.95 -23.15
C GLY A 182 -0.53 11.61 -23.80
N SER A 183 -0.35 12.03 -25.04
CA SER A 183 -1.41 12.59 -25.87
C SER A 183 -1.20 12.24 -27.33
N LYS A 184 -2.28 12.16 -28.10
CA LYS A 184 -2.25 11.97 -29.55
C LYS A 184 -2.91 13.15 -30.24
N ILE A 185 -2.47 13.45 -31.46
CA ILE A 185 -3.21 14.35 -32.35
C ILE A 185 -4.38 13.54 -32.91
N ALA A 186 -5.60 14.02 -32.67
CA ALA A 186 -6.81 13.46 -33.23
C ALA A 186 -7.53 14.53 -34.06
N GLU A 187 -8.20 14.09 -35.10
CA GLU A 187 -9.12 14.93 -35.86
C GLU A 187 -10.47 14.92 -35.15
N THR A 188 -10.87 16.08 -34.65
CA THR A 188 -12.15 16.31 -33.99
C THR A 188 -13.02 17.16 -34.92
N GLY A 189 -14.16 16.62 -35.31
CA GLY A 189 -15.13 17.25 -36.21
C GLY A 189 -16.20 16.22 -36.53
N GLY A 190 -17.34 16.67 -37.05
CA GLY A 190 -18.47 15.79 -37.29
C GLY A 190 -19.79 16.54 -37.30
N ILE A 191 -20.88 15.79 -37.39
CA ILE A 191 -22.23 16.34 -37.36
C ILE A 191 -22.64 16.55 -35.91
N ASP A 192 -23.02 17.78 -35.56
CA ASP A 192 -23.71 18.02 -34.30
C ASP A 192 -25.15 17.48 -34.43
N PHE A 193 -25.45 16.39 -33.75
CA PHE A 193 -26.77 15.74 -33.83
C PHE A 193 -27.94 16.59 -33.29
N LYS A 194 -27.68 17.71 -32.59
CA LYS A 194 -28.73 18.63 -32.13
C LYS A 194 -29.06 19.70 -33.16
N THR A 195 -28.06 20.17 -33.90
CA THR A 195 -28.20 21.27 -34.86
C THR A 195 -28.17 20.80 -36.31
N SER A 196 -27.77 19.55 -36.55
CA SER A 196 -27.49 18.96 -37.87
C SER A 196 -26.41 19.72 -38.67
N GLU A 197 -25.61 20.55 -38.00
CA GLU A 197 -24.53 21.31 -38.63
C GLU A 197 -23.23 20.49 -38.66
N LEU A 198 -22.46 20.67 -39.74
CA LEU A 198 -21.12 20.12 -39.86
C LEU A 198 -20.12 21.01 -39.10
N THR A 199 -19.51 20.46 -38.07
CA THR A 199 -18.38 21.11 -37.41
C THR A 199 -17.10 20.90 -38.23
N PRO A 200 -16.30 21.95 -38.48
CA PRO A 200 -15.04 21.81 -39.20
C PRO A 200 -14.10 20.82 -38.51
N VAL A 201 -13.47 19.94 -39.28
CA VAL A 201 -12.43 19.05 -38.76
C VAL A 201 -11.26 19.90 -38.26
N LYS A 202 -11.00 19.81 -36.95
CA LYS A 202 -9.86 20.45 -36.29
C LYS A 202 -8.90 19.36 -35.80
N LYS A 203 -7.61 19.58 -35.98
CA LYS A 203 -6.59 18.76 -35.33
C LYS A 203 -6.44 19.24 -33.89
N GLN A 204 -6.80 18.39 -32.94
CA GLN A 204 -6.67 18.67 -31.52
C GLN A 204 -5.77 17.63 -30.85
N ARG A 205 -4.96 18.08 -29.90
CA ARG A 205 -4.19 17.19 -29.04
C ARG A 205 -5.10 16.67 -27.94
N LEU A 206 -5.41 15.37 -27.96
CA LEU A 206 -6.23 14.70 -26.95
C LEU A 206 -5.36 13.86 -26.02
N ALA A 207 -5.70 13.88 -24.73
CA ALA A 207 -5.05 13.03 -23.74
C ALA A 207 -5.26 11.55 -24.08
N CYS A 208 -4.22 10.74 -23.87
CA CYS A 208 -4.33 9.30 -23.97
C CYS A 208 -5.21 8.79 -22.83
N LYS A 209 -6.21 7.97 -23.15
CA LYS A 209 -7.15 7.40 -22.17
C LYS A 209 -6.77 5.98 -21.76
N ASN A 210 -5.54 5.56 -22.06
CA ASN A 210 -5.09 4.23 -21.69
C ASN A 210 -4.76 4.22 -20.20
N ASN A 211 -5.51 3.43 -19.45
CA ASN A 211 -5.29 3.16 -18.04
C ASN A 211 -5.46 1.66 -17.78
N TRP A 212 -4.76 1.19 -16.77
CA TRP A 212 -4.87 -0.17 -16.27
C TRP A 212 -4.99 -0.14 -14.76
N SER A 213 -5.79 -1.03 -14.20
CA SER A 213 -5.89 -1.26 -12.76
C SER A 213 -5.54 -2.69 -12.43
N SER A 214 -5.12 -2.93 -11.20
CA SER A 214 -4.86 -4.26 -10.68
C SER A 214 -5.25 -4.31 -9.21
N ASP A 215 -5.81 -5.44 -8.79
CA ASP A 215 -6.19 -5.78 -7.42
C ASP A 215 -5.27 -6.85 -6.82
N ASP A 216 -4.21 -7.25 -7.52
CA ASP A 216 -3.22 -8.24 -7.09
C ASP A 216 -1.81 -7.99 -7.64
N THR A 217 -1.61 -6.92 -8.41
CA THR A 217 -0.43 -6.58 -9.22
C THR A 217 0.02 -7.54 -10.31
N TYR A 218 -0.60 -8.71 -10.42
CA TYR A 218 -0.27 -9.72 -11.44
C TYR A 218 -1.21 -9.60 -12.65
N HIS A 219 -2.49 -9.34 -12.41
CA HIS A 219 -3.51 -9.21 -13.44
C HIS A 219 -3.87 -7.73 -13.65
N TRP A 220 -3.73 -7.28 -14.90
CA TRP A 220 -3.94 -5.90 -15.30
C TRP A 220 -5.18 -5.75 -16.18
N TYR A 221 -6.13 -4.95 -15.69
CA TYR A 221 -7.44 -4.72 -16.30
C TYR A 221 -7.49 -3.36 -16.99
N TYR A 222 -7.81 -3.33 -18.28
CA TYR A 222 -7.90 -2.08 -19.03
C TYR A 222 -9.20 -1.35 -18.71
N GLN A 223 -9.14 -0.06 -18.36
CA GLN A 223 -10.32 0.75 -18.01
C GLN A 223 -11.22 0.16 -16.90
N GLY A 224 -10.68 -0.69 -16.03
CA GLY A 224 -11.44 -1.35 -14.97
C GLY A 224 -12.45 -2.38 -15.50
N CYS A 225 -12.36 -2.76 -16.78
CA CYS A 225 -13.15 -3.84 -17.38
C CYS A 225 -12.31 -5.10 -17.56
N SER A 226 -12.99 -6.24 -17.74
CA SER A 226 -12.44 -7.61 -17.77
C SER A 226 -11.10 -7.73 -18.50
N SER A 227 -10.29 -8.71 -18.09
CA SER A 227 -9.09 -9.13 -18.80
C SER A 227 -9.37 -9.23 -20.31
N ASP A 228 -8.42 -8.79 -21.13
CA ASP A 228 -8.32 -9.04 -22.58
C ASP A 228 -8.64 -7.92 -23.58
N GLU A 229 -9.24 -6.77 -23.20
CA GLU A 229 -9.43 -5.70 -24.21
C GLU A 229 -8.11 -5.07 -24.66
N LYS A 230 -7.24 -4.70 -23.71
CA LYS A 230 -5.88 -4.22 -23.99
C LYS A 230 -4.88 -4.77 -22.97
N PRO A 231 -4.37 -5.99 -23.16
CA PRO A 231 -3.38 -6.58 -22.26
C PRO A 231 -2.16 -5.67 -22.11
N LEU A 232 -1.77 -5.34 -20.88
CA LEU A 232 -0.71 -4.37 -20.58
C LEU A 232 0.54 -4.60 -21.44
N LYS A 233 1.08 -5.83 -21.44
CA LYS A 233 2.25 -6.26 -22.22
C LYS A 233 2.19 -5.96 -23.73
N ASN A 234 0.98 -5.93 -24.30
CA ASN A 234 0.80 -5.67 -25.73
C ASN A 234 0.86 -4.18 -26.04
N TYR A 235 0.52 -3.31 -25.08
CA TYR A 235 0.32 -1.88 -25.29
C TYR A 235 1.36 -0.99 -24.60
N VAL A 236 2.24 -1.56 -23.79
CA VAL A 236 3.29 -0.83 -23.09
C VAL A 236 4.68 -1.39 -23.44
N TYR A 237 5.70 -0.55 -23.35
CA TYR A 237 7.09 -0.95 -23.49
C TYR A 237 7.95 -0.24 -22.45
N ALA A 238 9.04 -0.88 -22.03
CA ALA A 238 9.99 -0.32 -21.09
C ALA A 238 11.14 0.37 -21.83
N LYS A 239 11.57 1.53 -21.33
CA LYS A 239 12.77 2.22 -21.79
C LYS A 239 13.32 3.07 -20.64
N ASP A 240 14.63 3.00 -20.39
CA ASP A 240 15.31 3.81 -19.37
C ASP A 240 14.66 3.74 -17.97
N GLY A 241 14.22 2.54 -17.57
CA GLY A 241 13.55 2.32 -16.27
C GLY A 241 12.14 2.91 -16.16
N LYS A 242 11.50 3.26 -17.28
CA LYS A 242 10.15 3.81 -17.34
C LYS A 242 9.26 3.03 -18.29
N LEU A 243 7.96 3.09 -18.06
CA LEU A 243 6.95 2.53 -18.96
C LEU A 243 6.43 3.60 -19.92
N TYR A 244 6.22 3.20 -21.16
CA TYR A 244 5.68 4.05 -22.21
C TYR A 244 4.55 3.33 -22.95
N CYS A 245 3.56 4.12 -23.35
CA CYS A 245 2.43 3.65 -24.13
C CYS A 245 2.83 3.53 -25.61
N LYS A 246 2.76 2.34 -26.22
CA LYS A 246 3.06 2.12 -27.65
C LYS A 246 2.19 2.97 -28.57
N ASP A 247 0.99 3.26 -28.10
CA ASP A 247 -0.06 3.98 -28.80
C ASP A 247 0.29 5.46 -29.04
N CYS A 248 0.74 6.16 -27.99
CA CYS A 248 0.95 7.62 -28.01
C CYS A 248 2.38 8.05 -27.67
N GLN A 249 3.26 7.09 -27.35
CA GLN A 249 4.63 7.31 -26.91
C GLN A 249 4.74 8.11 -25.59
N GLY A 250 3.63 8.29 -24.87
CA GLY A 250 3.62 8.94 -23.57
C GLY A 250 4.06 8.02 -22.45
N GLU A 251 4.64 8.61 -21.40
CA GLU A 251 4.99 7.92 -20.16
C GLU A 251 3.74 7.38 -19.47
N ILE A 252 3.90 6.22 -18.84
CA ILE A 252 2.89 5.58 -17.98
C ILE A 252 3.36 5.74 -16.55
N LEU A 253 2.50 6.31 -15.72
CA LEU A 253 2.75 6.54 -14.31
C LEU A 253 1.99 5.51 -13.48
N ALA A 254 2.68 4.94 -12.49
CA ALA A 254 2.07 4.09 -11.48
C ALA A 254 1.51 4.93 -10.34
N SER A 255 0.35 4.52 -9.83
CA SER A 255 -0.28 5.08 -8.64
C SER A 255 -0.89 3.97 -7.80
N VAL A 256 -0.85 4.17 -6.49
CA VAL A 256 -1.53 3.35 -5.50
C VAL A 256 -2.71 4.15 -4.95
N MET A 257 -3.62 3.52 -4.22
CA MET A 257 -4.66 4.22 -3.49
C MET A 257 -4.04 4.97 -2.29
N ASP A 258 -3.40 6.11 -2.55
CA ASP A 258 -3.07 7.07 -1.50
C ASP A 258 -4.33 7.86 -1.13
N SER A 259 -4.54 8.09 0.17
CA SER A 259 -5.65 8.92 0.63
C SER A 259 -5.54 10.31 0.01
N VAL A 260 -6.63 10.75 -0.64
CA VAL A 260 -6.83 12.11 -1.16
C VAL A 260 -6.64 13.15 -0.05
#